data_AF-A0A7K4GMV8-F1
#
_entry.id   AF-A0A7K4GMV8-F1
#
_cell.length_a   1.000
_cell.length_b   1.000
_cell.length_c   1.000
_cell.angle_alpha   90.00
_cell.angle_beta   90.00
_cell.angle_gamma   90.00
#
_symmetry.space_group_name_H-M   'P 1'
#
loop_
_entity.id
_entity.type
_entity.pdbx_description
1 polymer ?
#
loop_
_entity_poly.entity_id
_entity_poly.type
_entity_poly.pdbx_seq_one_letter_code
_entity_poly.pdbx_strand_id
1 'polypeptide(L)' 'MATSDKNWAEAVKAAYDEAKKSLRGIRNIQIVESDVKVKEDQDKLIYRVRVQVNFQIER' A
#
# COMPACT_ATOMS: atom_id res chain seq x y z
N MET A 1 2.79 -5.42 0.49
CA MET A 1 2.38 -4.92 -0.84
C MET A 1 0.87 -4.78 -0.82
N ALA A 2 0.34 -3.70 -1.38
CA ALA A 2 -1.11 -3.46 -1.45
C ALA A 2 -1.49 -2.97 -2.84
N THR A 3 -2.77 -3.06 -3.17
CA THR A 3 -3.28 -2.76 -4.51
C THR A 3 -4.59 -1.99 -4.47
N SER A 4 -4.88 -1.24 -5.53
CA SER A 4 -6.17 -0.60 -5.77
C SER A 4 -6.48 -0.60 -7.26
N ASP A 5 -7.76 -0.63 -7.61
CA ASP A 5 -8.27 -0.42 -8.98
C ASP A 5 -8.52 1.06 -9.30
N LYS A 6 -8.32 1.97 -8.34
CA LYS A 6 -8.57 3.40 -8.50
C LYS A 6 -7.30 4.22 -8.74
N ASN A 7 -6.34 4.15 -7.82
CA ASN A 7 -5.09 4.90 -7.88
C ASN A 7 -4.08 4.40 -6.82
N TRP A 8 -2.83 4.88 -6.88
CA TRP A 8 -1.80 4.51 -5.91
C TRP A 8 -2.07 5.03 -4.48
N ALA A 9 -2.76 6.17 -4.30
CA ALA A 9 -3.06 6.69 -2.97
C ALA A 9 -4.00 5.77 -2.19
N GLU A 10 -5.02 5.23 -2.85
CA GLU A 10 -5.91 4.19 -2.29
C GLU A 10 -5.14 2.90 -1.98
N ALA A 11 -4.19 2.50 -2.83
CA ALA A 11 -3.34 1.35 -2.57
C ALA A 11 -2.43 1.57 -1.33
N VAL A 12 -1.87 2.77 -1.15
CA VAL A 12 -1.11 3.14 0.07
C VAL A 12 -2.01 3.14 1.30
N LYS A 13 -3.22 3.69 1.18
CA LYS A 13 -4.20 3.68 2.26
C LYS A 13 -4.56 2.26 2.68
N ALA A 14 -4.76 1.35 1.72
CA ALA A 14 -4.98 -0.07 2.01
C ALA A 14 -3.79 -0.70 2.75
N ALA A 15 -2.55 -0.36 2.37
CA ALA A 15 -1.36 -0.82 3.09
C ALA A 15 -1.32 -0.32 4.55
N TYR A 16 -1.67 0.94 4.78
CA TYR A 16 -1.79 1.51 6.14
C TYR A 16 -2.88 0.83 6.96
N ASP A 17 -4.06 0.64 6.36
CA ASP A 17 -5.22 0.06 7.02
C ASP A 17 -4.98 -1.40 7.42
N GLU A 18 -4.16 -2.13 6.67
CA GLU A 18 -3.67 -3.45 7.06
C GLU A 18 -2.61 -3.36 8.17
N ALA A 19 -1.57 -2.54 7.97
CA ALA A 19 -0.46 -2.42 8.92
C ALA A 19 -0.91 -2.04 10.34
N LYS A 20 -1.87 -1.12 10.47
CA LYS A 20 -2.37 -0.62 11.78
C LYS A 20 -3.13 -1.68 12.59
N LYS A 21 -3.49 -2.82 12.00
CA LYS A 21 -4.13 -3.94 12.71
C LYS A 21 -3.16 -4.63 13.66
N SER A 22 -1.88 -4.70 13.27
CA SER A 22 -0.84 -5.42 14.02
C SER A 22 0.24 -4.50 14.58
N LEU A 23 0.50 -3.36 13.92
CA LEU A 23 1.51 -2.40 14.34
C LEU A 23 0.86 -1.21 15.05
N ARG A 24 1.42 -0.85 16.21
CA ARG A 24 1.13 0.41 16.91
C ARG A 24 2.25 1.42 16.63
N GLY A 25 1.97 2.70 16.87
CA GLY A 25 2.98 3.75 16.73
C GLY A 25 3.53 3.96 15.31
N ILE A 26 2.77 3.67 14.25
CA ILE A 26 3.17 3.95 12.86
C ILE A 26 3.39 5.46 12.69
N ARG A 27 4.57 5.87 12.19
CA ARG A 27 4.94 7.28 11.99
C ARG A 27 5.07 7.67 10.53
N ASN A 28 5.52 6.74 9.70
CA ASN A 28 5.74 6.99 8.29
C ASN A 28 5.54 5.73 7.45
N ILE A 29 5.01 5.90 6.25
CA ILE A 29 4.90 4.87 5.22
C ILE A 29 5.54 5.42 3.96
N GLN A 30 6.59 4.77 3.49
CA GLN A 30 7.31 5.15 2.28
C GLN A 30 7.01 4.14 1.17
N ILE A 31 6.65 4.63 -0.02
CA ILE A 31 6.59 3.79 -1.21
C ILE A 31 8.03 3.47 -1.64
N VAL A 32 8.35 2.18 -1.71
CA VAL A 32 9.65 1.72 -2.24
C VAL A 32 9.56 1.35 -3.71
N GLU A 33 8.37 0.97 -4.16
CA GLU A 33 8.10 0.60 -5.55
C GLU A 33 6.62 0.81 -5.85
N SER A 34 6.33 1.31 -7.04
CA SER A 34 4.97 1.48 -7.56
C SER A 34 4.94 1.05 -9.01
N ASP A 35 3.95 0.24 -9.37
CA ASP A 35 3.74 -0.19 -10.73
C ASP A 35 2.23 -0.35 -11.01
N VAL A 36 1.88 -0.64 -12.27
CA VAL A 36 0.51 -0.96 -12.68
C VAL A 36 0.50 -2.32 -13.36
N LYS A 37 -0.35 -3.22 -12.86
CA LYS A 37 -0.69 -4.45 -13.59
C LYS A 37 -1.85 -4.14 -14.54
N VAL A 38 -1.58 -4.29 -15.83
CA VAL A 38 -2.58 -4.14 -16.91
C VAL A 38 -3.28 -5.48 -17.14
N LYS A 39 -4.60 -5.45 -17.23
CA LYS A 39 -5.46 -6.56 -17.65
C LYS A 39 -6.26 -6.12 -18.87
N GLU A 40 -5.65 -6.21 -20.05
CA GLU A 40 -6.23 -5.72 -21.31
C GLU A 40 -7.52 -6.46 -21.68
N ASP A 41 -7.59 -7.77 -21.38
CA ASP A 41 -8.76 -8.63 -21.56
C ASP A 41 -10.01 -8.13 -20.80
N GLN A 42 -9.79 -7.38 -19.72
CA GLN A 42 -10.83 -6.88 -18.83
C GLN A 42 -10.96 -5.36 -18.86
N ASP A 43 -10.18 -4.68 -19.71
CA ASP A 43 -10.03 -3.21 -19.71
C ASP A 43 -9.81 -2.63 -18.29
N LYS A 44 -8.88 -3.23 -17.54
CA LYS A 44 -8.64 -2.90 -16.13
C LYS A 44 -7.17 -2.63 -15.83
N LEU A 45 -6.95 -1.61 -15.00
CA LEU A 45 -5.66 -1.28 -14.40
C LEU A 45 -5.69 -1.59 -12.90
N ILE A 46 -4.66 -2.27 -12.41
CA ILE A 46 -4.47 -2.53 -10.98
C ILE A 46 -3.19 -1.84 -10.52
N TYR A 47 -3.35 -0.76 -9.77
CA TYR A 47 -2.26 0.00 -9.17
C TYR A 47 -1.69 -0.77 -7.99
N ARG A 48 -0.38 -0.99 -7.98
CA ARG A 48 0.31 -1.74 -6.92
C ARG A 48 1.35 -0.87 -6.25
N VAL A 49 1.44 -0.99 -4.92
CA VAL A 49 2.49 -0.35 -4.13
C VAL A 49 3.16 -1.35 -3.21
N ARG A 50 4.48 -1.32 -3.19
CA ARG A 50 5.28 -1.89 -2.10
C ARG A 50 5.68 -0.73 -1.20
N VAL A 51 5.45 -0.90 0.11
CA VAL A 51 5.73 0.14 1.10
C VAL A 51 6.61 -0.41 2.22
N GLN A 52 7.42 0.48 2.78
CA GLN A 52 8.12 0.29 4.05
C GLN A 52 7.38 1.07 5.13
N VAL A 53 7.04 0.41 6.23
CA VAL A 53 6.31 1.01 7.37
C VAL A 53 7.31 1.21 8.50
N ASN A 54 7.47 2.45 8.94
CA ASN A 54 8.27 2.79 10.10
C ASN A 54 7.35 3.02 11.29
N PHE A 55 7.57 2.26 12.36
CA PHE A 55 6.77 2.32 13.58
C PHE A 55 7.66 2.33 14.82
N GLN A 56 7.16 2.95 15.88
CA GLN A 56 7.85 2.98 17.16
C GLN A 56 7.52 1.72 17.96
N ILE A 57 8.54 1.10 18.55
CA ILE A 57 8.36 -0.02 19.47
C ILE A 57 8.00 0.56 20.84
N GLU A 58 6.87 0.15 21.38
CA GLU A 58 6.49 0.43 22.76
C GLU A 58 7.33 -0.49 23.68
N ARG A 59 7.98 0.10 24.69
CA ARG A 59 8.73 -0.62 25.73
C ARG A 59 7.86 -0.81 26.96
#